data_AF-A0A7V1TUS4-F1
#
_entry.id   AF-A0A7V1TUS4-F1
#
_cell.length_a   1.000
_cell.length_b   1.000
_cell.length_c   1.000
_cell.angle_alpha   90.00
_cell.angle_beta   90.00
_cell.angle_gamma   90.00
#
_symmetry.space_group_name_H-M   'P 1'
#
loop_
_entity.id
_entity.type
_entity.pdbx_description
1 polymer ?
#
loop_
_entity_poly.entity_id
_entity_poly.type
_entity_poly.pdbx_seq_one_letter_code
_entity_poly.pdbx_strand_id
1 'polypeptide(L)'
;MDTYSTPKTNRRFWLLVVGIISFSICSAAYWYYYNEKKEIHAVKSKELSSIALVKAEQIAHWRNDRISDAKFHAQSPLFNEAVERFIKQPTHSTVRAQLLSRLMLTKNEHNYERICLFSANGTLLLSTDSTKKKASSTTIQKVQAVAEEKNIFFHDFQYDSANNKVYMDIYVPIGLRQQHFLAVLVLRVNPEDELFPLINWWPLATTNETFIVYREGDSVVFISNQHFLSVRKTFYRRTIADTLLPAIKAVLGFEGETEGTDYRGKQVLASVHRIPNSPWYLIAKIDTDEVFQDLYYRRTIIIIGAFLLIIASTGTLGVLLYYRQRNLYKQQLKAESTLRKTYEEFRTTLYSIGDGVIITDAAGNIRNMNSVAEKLSVYAVELNVQKDRFKCHLN
;
A
#
# COMPACT_ATOMS: atom_id res chain seq x y z
N MET A 1 -13.39 -14.16 -70.24
CA MET A 1 -11.97 -13.94 -69.87
C MET A 1 -12.02 -13.48 -68.43
N ASP A 2 -12.13 -14.45 -67.52
CA ASP A 2 -12.51 -14.15 -66.14
C ASP A 2 -11.24 -13.98 -65.31
N THR A 3 -11.07 -12.76 -64.81
CA THR A 3 -10.00 -12.36 -63.92
C THR A 3 -10.15 -13.08 -62.59
N TYR A 4 -9.29 -14.07 -62.32
CA TYR A 4 -9.16 -14.70 -61.01
C TYR A 4 -8.70 -13.65 -59.98
N SER A 5 -9.64 -13.11 -59.22
CA SER A 5 -9.36 -12.28 -58.05
C SER A 5 -8.69 -13.14 -56.98
N THR A 6 -7.41 -12.93 -56.72
CA THR A 6 -6.74 -13.50 -55.56
C THR A 6 -7.50 -13.08 -54.29
N PRO A 7 -7.77 -13.99 -53.34
CA PRO A 7 -8.40 -13.61 -52.10
C PRO A 7 -7.42 -12.69 -51.35
N LYS A 8 -7.68 -11.38 -51.38
CA LYS A 8 -6.98 -10.42 -50.53
C LYS A 8 -7.22 -10.86 -49.09
N THR A 9 -6.24 -11.54 -48.50
CA THR A 9 -6.19 -11.75 -47.06
C THR A 9 -6.38 -10.38 -46.43
N ASN A 10 -7.48 -10.22 -45.71
CA ASN A 10 -7.93 -8.92 -45.25
C ASN A 10 -6.98 -8.46 -44.14
N ARG A 11 -5.84 -7.86 -44.50
CA ARG A 11 -4.77 -7.45 -43.57
C ARG A 11 -5.32 -6.62 -42.41
N ARG A 12 -6.36 -5.83 -42.69
CA ARG A 12 -7.14 -5.07 -41.70
C ARG A 12 -7.77 -5.97 -40.64
N PHE A 13 -8.35 -7.11 -41.02
CA PHE A 13 -8.94 -8.07 -40.08
C PHE A 13 -7.90 -8.63 -39.10
N TRP A 14 -6.74 -9.08 -39.60
CA TRP A 14 -5.69 -9.63 -38.72
C TRP A 14 -5.04 -8.58 -37.82
N LEU A 15 -4.90 -7.34 -38.29
CA LEU A 15 -4.48 -6.22 -37.45
C LEU A 15 -5.50 -5.92 -36.35
N LEU A 16 -6.80 -6.02 -36.63
CA LEU A 16 -7.84 -5.89 -35.61
C LEU A 16 -7.76 -7.01 -34.58
N VAL A 17 -7.54 -8.26 -35.00
CA VAL A 17 -7.40 -9.40 -34.08
C VAL A 17 -6.21 -9.20 -33.14
N VAL A 18 -5.03 -8.81 -33.66
CA VAL A 18 -3.86 -8.52 -32.82
C VAL A 18 -4.17 -7.36 -31.87
N GLY A 19 -4.79 -6.29 -32.37
CA GLY A 19 -5.19 -5.15 -31.55
C GLY A 19 -6.10 -5.53 -30.38
N ILE A 20 -7.10 -6.38 -30.62
CA ILE A 20 -8.02 -6.88 -29.58
C ILE A 20 -7.28 -7.74 -28.56
N ILE A 21 -6.39 -8.64 -29.00
CA ILE A 21 -5.61 -9.49 -28.10
C ILE A 21 -4.69 -8.63 -27.22
N SER A 22 -3.95 -7.69 -27.82
CA SER A 22 -3.08 -6.77 -27.07
C SER A 22 -3.86 -5.93 -26.08
N PHE A 23 -5.03 -5.40 -26.47
CA PHE A 23 -5.89 -4.64 -25.58
C PHE A 23 -6.36 -5.49 -24.39
N SER A 24 -6.81 -6.72 -24.64
CA SER A 24 -7.23 -7.65 -23.58
C SER A 24 -6.10 -7.98 -22.61
N ILE A 25 -4.87 -8.20 -23.11
CA ILE A 25 -3.69 -8.46 -22.27
C ILE A 25 -3.36 -7.22 -21.41
N CYS A 26 -3.33 -6.03 -22.01
CA CYS A 26 -3.08 -4.79 -21.27
C CYS A 26 -4.17 -4.52 -20.23
N SER A 27 -5.44 -4.76 -20.55
CA SER A 27 -6.56 -4.60 -19.63
C SER A 27 -6.46 -5.58 -18.46
N ALA A 28 -6.13 -6.84 -18.72
CA ALA A 28 -5.93 -7.85 -17.67
C ALA A 28 -4.74 -7.51 -16.78
N ALA A 29 -3.61 -7.07 -17.36
CA ALA A 29 -2.43 -6.65 -16.61
C ALA A 29 -2.71 -5.42 -15.73
N TYR A 30 -3.43 -4.43 -16.25
CA TYR A 30 -3.85 -3.25 -15.49
C TYR A 30 -4.80 -3.63 -14.35
N TRP A 31 -5.81 -4.48 -14.63
CA TRP A 31 -6.75 -4.95 -13.62
C TRP A 31 -6.06 -5.71 -12.50
N TYR A 32 -5.13 -6.61 -12.84
CA TYR A 32 -4.30 -7.32 -11.86
C TYR A 32 -3.47 -6.36 -11.01
N TYR A 33 -2.76 -5.41 -11.63
CA TYR A 33 -1.98 -4.39 -10.91
C TYR A 33 -2.84 -3.56 -9.95
N TYR A 34 -4.03 -3.14 -10.40
CA TYR A 34 -4.95 -2.34 -9.59
C TYR A 34 -5.48 -3.14 -8.39
N ASN A 35 -5.84 -4.41 -8.61
CA ASN A 35 -6.31 -5.28 -7.54
C ASN A 35 -5.22 -5.57 -6.51
N GLU A 36 -4.01 -5.90 -6.97
CA GLU A 36 -2.83 -6.11 -6.12
C GLU A 36 -2.52 -4.86 -5.28
N LYS A 37 -2.56 -3.67 -5.90
CA LYS A 37 -2.36 -2.41 -5.18
C LYS A 37 -3.38 -2.21 -4.06
N LYS A 38 -4.65 -2.49 -4.35
CA LYS A 38 -5.74 -2.37 -3.37
C LYS A 38 -5.60 -3.37 -2.23
N GLU A 39 -5.19 -4.60 -2.53
CA GLU A 39 -4.97 -5.65 -1.54
C GLU A 39 -3.80 -5.32 -0.61
N ILE A 40 -2.65 -4.93 -1.16
CA ILE A 40 -1.48 -4.51 -0.38
C ILE A 40 -1.85 -3.35 0.54
N HIS A 41 -2.58 -2.36 0.02
CA HIS A 41 -3.05 -1.23 0.81
C HIS A 41 -3.93 -1.66 1.99
N ALA A 42 -4.93 -2.51 1.74
CA ALA A 42 -5.85 -2.98 2.78
C ALA A 42 -5.12 -3.84 3.83
N VAL A 43 -4.24 -4.74 3.41
CA VAL A 43 -3.43 -5.59 4.31
C VAL A 43 -2.51 -4.74 5.17
N LYS A 44 -1.79 -3.77 4.58
CA LYS A 44 -0.87 -2.91 5.31
C LYS A 44 -1.58 -1.93 6.23
N SER A 45 -2.76 -1.42 5.86
CA SER A 45 -3.59 -0.59 6.73
C SER A 45 -4.04 -1.37 7.97
N LYS A 46 -4.51 -2.60 7.77
CA LYS A 46 -4.97 -3.47 8.85
C LYS A 46 -3.83 -3.94 9.77
N GLU A 47 -2.68 -4.26 9.20
CA GLU A 47 -1.46 -4.60 9.95
C GLU A 47 -1.03 -3.41 10.84
N LEU A 48 -0.95 -2.21 10.25
CA LEU A 48 -0.60 -0.98 10.94
C LEU A 48 -1.59 -0.68 12.08
N SER A 49 -2.89 -0.83 11.80
CA SER A 49 -3.96 -0.63 12.77
C SER A 49 -3.91 -1.63 13.92
N SER A 50 -3.65 -2.90 13.63
CA SER A 50 -3.53 -3.92 14.68
C SER A 50 -2.36 -3.63 15.62
N ILE A 51 -1.21 -3.20 15.07
CA ILE A 51 -0.04 -2.87 15.89
C ILE A 51 -0.28 -1.60 16.70
N ALA A 52 -0.91 -0.58 16.11
CA ALA A 52 -1.27 0.65 16.81
C ALA A 52 -2.25 0.38 17.96
N LEU A 53 -3.26 -0.45 17.75
CA LEU A 53 -4.21 -0.85 18.79
C LEU A 53 -3.51 -1.54 19.97
N VAL A 54 -2.70 -2.57 19.68
CA VAL A 54 -1.93 -3.29 20.72
C VAL A 54 -1.03 -2.34 21.51
N LYS A 55 -0.35 -1.42 20.83
CA LYS A 55 0.50 -0.42 21.51
C LYS A 55 -0.32 0.55 22.35
N ALA A 56 -1.47 1.00 21.86
CA ALA A 56 -2.34 1.91 22.61
C ALA A 56 -2.83 1.25 23.91
N GLU A 57 -3.19 -0.04 23.86
CA GLU A 57 -3.55 -0.83 25.03
C GLU A 57 -2.37 -1.02 25.99
N GLN A 58 -1.16 -1.32 25.48
CA GLN A 58 0.04 -1.44 26.30
C GLN A 58 0.39 -0.14 27.03
N ILE A 59 0.28 1.00 26.35
CA ILE A 59 0.52 2.32 26.96
C ILE A 59 -0.55 2.62 28.02
N ALA A 60 -1.81 2.29 27.73
CA ALA A 60 -2.89 2.46 28.70
C ALA A 60 -2.68 1.57 29.94
N HIS A 61 -2.25 0.33 29.75
CA HIS A 61 -1.93 -0.59 30.83
C HIS A 61 -0.79 -0.07 31.70
N TRP A 62 0.34 0.28 31.07
CA TRP A 62 1.48 0.90 31.73
C TRP A 62 1.07 2.13 32.55
N ARG A 63 0.25 3.03 31.99
CA ARG A 63 -0.25 4.21 32.70
C ARG A 63 -1.12 3.84 33.90
N ASN A 64 -2.01 2.86 33.74
CA ASN A 64 -2.88 2.38 34.81
C ASN A 64 -2.08 1.70 35.93
N ASP A 65 -1.00 0.99 35.60
CA ASP A 65 -0.10 0.38 36.58
C ASP A 65 0.60 1.46 37.42
N ARG A 66 1.13 2.51 36.78
CA ARG A 66 1.72 3.66 37.49
C ARG A 66 0.71 4.35 38.42
N ILE A 67 -0.54 4.53 37.99
CA ILE A 67 -1.60 5.09 38.84
C ILE A 67 -1.95 4.14 39.99
N SER A 68 -2.00 2.84 39.72
CA SER A 68 -2.36 1.80 40.70
C SER A 68 -1.29 1.64 41.78
N ASP A 69 0.00 1.64 41.40
CA ASP A 69 1.15 1.64 42.32
C ASP A 69 1.09 2.85 43.27
N ALA A 70 0.88 4.03 42.70
CA ALA A 70 0.76 5.27 43.45
C ALA A 70 -0.41 5.24 44.45
N LYS A 71 -1.56 4.72 44.01
CA LYS A 71 -2.76 4.54 44.84
C LYS A 71 -2.53 3.53 45.96
N PHE A 72 -1.88 2.40 45.67
CA PHE A 72 -1.56 1.37 46.66
C PHE A 72 -0.76 1.95 47.83
N HIS A 73 0.27 2.75 47.55
CA HIS A 73 1.08 3.39 48.59
C HIS A 73 0.27 4.37 49.45
N ALA A 74 -0.53 5.26 48.85
CA ALA A 74 -1.30 6.24 49.60
C ALA A 74 -2.52 5.67 50.35
N GLN A 75 -2.97 4.47 49.99
CA GLN A 75 -4.05 3.77 50.68
C GLN A 75 -3.55 2.81 51.76
N SER A 76 -2.24 2.59 51.88
CA SER A 76 -1.62 1.74 52.88
C SER A 76 -1.74 2.37 54.28
N PRO A 77 -2.44 1.74 55.25
CA PRO A 77 -2.59 2.29 56.60
C PRO A 77 -1.25 2.53 57.30
N LEU A 78 -0.32 1.58 57.17
CA LEU A 78 1.03 1.68 57.74
C LEU A 78 1.83 2.86 57.16
N PHE A 79 1.63 3.17 55.88
CA PHE A 79 2.26 4.33 55.27
C PHE A 79 1.64 5.63 55.78
N ASN A 80 0.31 5.69 55.86
CA ASN A 80 -0.42 6.86 56.35
C ASN A 80 -0.05 7.19 57.81
N GLU A 81 0.06 6.19 58.68
CA GLU A 81 0.51 6.36 60.07
C GLU A 81 1.96 6.88 60.15
N ALA A 82 2.85 6.38 59.29
CA ALA A 82 4.23 6.86 59.24
C ALA A 82 4.31 8.33 58.78
N VAL A 83 3.49 8.71 57.81
CA VAL A 83 3.36 10.08 57.33
C VAL A 83 2.77 10.99 58.43
N GLU A 84 1.71 10.56 59.11
CA GLU A 84 1.11 11.32 60.21
C GLU A 84 2.11 11.54 61.35
N ARG A 85 2.84 10.49 61.75
CA ARG A 85 3.89 10.58 62.79
C ARG A 85 4.98 11.56 62.39
N PHE A 86 5.42 11.53 61.14
CA PHE A 86 6.41 12.47 60.61
C PHE A 86 5.90 13.91 60.63
N ILE A 87 4.64 14.15 60.25
CA ILE A 87 4.03 15.50 60.28
C ILE A 87 3.93 16.03 61.72
N LYS A 88 3.57 15.18 62.69
CA LYS A 88 3.50 15.57 64.12
C LYS A 88 4.88 15.79 64.74
N GLN A 89 5.93 15.14 64.24
CA GLN A 89 7.29 15.18 64.79
C GLN A 89 8.35 15.43 63.70
N PRO A 90 8.32 16.58 63.00
CA PRO A 90 9.13 16.81 61.79
C PRO A 90 10.64 16.92 62.07
N THR A 91 11.03 17.27 63.30
CA THR A 91 12.43 17.41 63.73
C THR A 91 13.04 16.09 64.24
N HIS A 92 12.24 15.04 64.42
CA HIS A 92 12.73 13.75 64.92
C HIS A 92 13.49 13.01 63.81
N SER A 93 14.81 12.93 63.95
CA SER A 93 15.73 12.37 62.93
C SER A 93 15.37 10.94 62.52
N THR A 94 15.07 10.05 63.47
CA THR A 94 14.70 8.65 63.20
C THR A 94 13.42 8.51 62.38
N VAL A 95 12.35 9.24 62.72
CA VAL A 95 11.07 9.19 62.00
C VAL A 95 11.24 9.67 60.56
N ARG A 96 11.99 10.76 60.37
CA ARG A 96 12.33 11.28 59.04
C ARG A 96 13.15 10.25 58.23
N ALA A 97 14.16 9.64 58.84
CA ALA A 97 15.03 8.67 58.18
C ALA A 97 14.26 7.39 57.75
N GLN A 98 13.37 6.89 58.60
CA GLN A 98 12.53 5.72 58.30
C GLN A 98 11.58 5.99 57.11
N LEU A 99 10.90 7.14 57.12
CA LEU A 99 10.01 7.50 56.01
C LEU A 99 10.80 7.71 54.71
N LEU A 100 11.94 8.40 54.78
CA LEU A 100 12.80 8.61 53.61
C LEU A 100 13.33 7.29 53.04
N SER A 101 13.79 6.36 53.89
CA SER A 101 14.23 5.03 53.47
C SER A 101 13.13 4.28 52.74
N ARG A 102 11.89 4.33 53.23
CA ARG A 102 10.74 3.73 52.56
C ARG A 102 10.43 4.37 51.21
N LEU A 103 10.49 5.71 51.10
CA LEU A 103 10.31 6.40 49.82
C LEU A 103 11.44 6.04 48.83
N MET A 104 12.68 5.90 49.29
CA MET A 104 13.81 5.47 48.46
C MET A 104 13.62 4.03 47.94
N LEU A 105 13.10 3.11 48.76
CA LEU A 105 12.76 1.76 48.32
C LEU A 105 11.69 1.79 47.22
N THR A 106 10.59 2.51 47.42
CA THR A 106 9.55 2.68 46.39
C THR A 106 10.10 3.32 45.11
N LYS A 107 10.98 4.33 45.26
CA LYS A 107 11.62 4.98 44.13
C LYS A 107 12.41 3.96 43.28
N ASN A 108 13.24 3.15 43.94
CA ASN A 108 14.14 2.23 43.25
C ASN A 108 13.41 1.00 42.68
N GLU A 109 12.41 0.47 43.37
CA GLU A 109 11.67 -0.72 42.93
C GLU A 109 10.77 -0.43 41.70
N HIS A 110 10.18 0.76 41.64
CA HIS A 110 9.24 1.15 40.58
C HIS A 110 9.84 2.16 39.58
N ASN A 111 11.17 2.35 39.58
CA ASN A 111 11.89 3.25 38.68
C ASN A 111 11.36 4.69 38.63
N TYR A 112 10.92 5.24 39.77
CA TYR A 112 10.58 6.66 39.83
C TYR A 112 11.85 7.50 39.79
N GLU A 113 11.84 8.62 39.05
CA GLU A 113 12.96 9.56 39.07
C GLU A 113 13.07 10.22 40.46
N ARG A 114 11.92 10.55 41.07
CA ARG A 114 11.86 11.22 42.36
C ARG A 114 10.49 11.05 43.01
N ILE A 115 10.47 10.92 44.33
CA ILE A 115 9.25 10.95 45.13
C ILE A 115 9.34 12.10 46.13
N CYS A 116 8.26 12.86 46.27
CA CYS A 116 8.17 14.00 47.16
C CYS A 116 6.86 13.98 47.96
N LEU A 117 6.94 14.49 49.19
CA LEU A 117 5.81 14.64 50.08
C LEU A 117 5.57 16.13 50.32
N PHE A 118 4.34 16.57 50.12
CA PHE A 118 3.93 17.97 50.27
C PHE A 118 2.81 18.14 51.29
N SER A 119 2.79 19.30 51.96
CA SER A 119 1.63 19.73 52.75
C SER A 119 0.47 20.18 51.84
N ALA A 120 -0.73 20.36 52.42
CA ALA A 120 -1.89 20.93 51.72
C ALA A 120 -1.59 22.26 51.01
N ASN A 121 -0.74 23.07 51.62
CA ASN A 121 -0.40 24.41 51.12
C ASN A 121 0.70 24.39 50.04
N GLY A 122 1.23 23.20 49.68
CA GLY A 122 2.30 23.06 48.69
C GLY A 122 3.72 23.18 49.24
N THR A 123 3.90 23.17 50.57
CA THR A 123 5.24 23.17 51.19
C THR A 123 5.87 21.79 51.03
N LEU A 124 7.09 21.72 50.51
CA LEU A 124 7.87 20.48 50.41
C LEU A 124 8.29 20.00 51.80
N LEU A 125 7.80 18.85 52.23
CA LEU A 125 8.08 18.25 53.54
C LEU A 125 9.27 17.27 53.49
N LEU A 126 9.28 16.41 52.47
CA LEU A 126 10.28 15.38 52.27
C LEU A 126 10.50 15.11 50.77
N SER A 127 11.73 14.78 50.39
CA SER A 127 12.12 14.46 49.00
C SER A 127 13.16 13.35 49.02
N THR A 128 13.08 12.42 48.07
CA THR A 128 14.12 11.42 47.79
C THR A 128 15.34 12.01 47.09
N ASP A 129 15.23 13.25 46.59
CA ASP A 129 16.33 14.02 46.02
C ASP A 129 16.66 15.20 46.94
N SER A 130 17.87 15.19 47.49
CA SER A 130 18.36 16.20 48.43
C SER A 130 18.79 17.51 47.77
N THR A 131 18.94 17.52 46.43
CA THR A 131 19.42 18.69 45.68
C THR A 131 18.32 19.70 45.41
N LYS A 132 17.07 19.25 45.23
CA LYS A 132 15.91 20.13 45.01
C LYS A 132 15.22 20.51 46.32
N LYS A 133 15.49 21.74 46.78
CA LYS A 133 14.94 22.28 48.04
C LYS A 133 13.59 22.99 47.90
N LYS A 134 13.16 23.33 46.67
CA LYS A 134 11.88 24.03 46.40
C LYS A 134 11.17 23.43 45.20
N ALA A 135 9.84 23.42 45.24
CA ALA A 135 9.01 23.04 44.10
C ALA A 135 8.72 24.22 43.19
N SER A 136 8.41 23.94 41.92
CA SER A 136 7.95 24.96 40.97
C SER A 136 6.54 25.44 41.33
N SER A 137 6.18 26.63 40.87
CA SER A 137 4.82 27.19 41.03
C SER A 137 3.74 26.26 40.47
N THR A 138 4.01 25.62 39.33
CA THR A 138 3.09 24.64 38.71
C THR A 138 2.85 23.44 39.62
N THR A 139 3.90 22.86 40.22
CA THR A 139 3.75 21.73 41.16
C THR A 139 2.95 22.16 42.39
N ILE A 140 3.20 23.36 42.93
CA ILE A 140 2.47 23.89 44.09
C ILE A 140 0.97 24.02 43.78
N GLN A 141 0.60 24.61 42.64
CA GLN A 141 -0.79 24.74 42.22
C GLN A 141 -1.50 23.38 42.08
N LYS A 142 -0.82 22.39 41.50
CA LYS A 142 -1.37 21.03 41.36
C LYS A 142 -1.53 20.30 42.69
N VAL A 143 -0.56 20.47 43.60
CA VAL A 143 -0.67 19.94 44.97
C VAL A 143 -1.88 20.53 45.69
N GLN A 144 -2.08 21.85 45.60
CA GLN A 144 -3.21 22.53 46.23
C GLN A 144 -4.55 22.05 45.66
N ALA A 145 -4.67 21.95 44.33
CA ALA A 145 -5.88 21.42 43.68
C ALA A 145 -6.20 19.98 44.14
N VAL A 146 -5.19 19.11 44.23
CA VAL A 146 -5.38 17.73 44.71
C VAL A 146 -5.75 17.65 46.19
N ALA A 147 -5.22 18.58 47.01
CA ALA A 147 -5.61 18.67 48.42
C ALA A 147 -7.07 19.08 48.59
N GLU A 148 -7.58 19.96 47.72
CA GLU A 148 -8.98 20.40 47.71
C GLU A 148 -9.93 19.32 47.15
N GLU A 149 -9.64 18.79 45.97
CA GLU A 149 -10.49 17.83 45.26
C GLU A 149 -10.44 16.42 45.87
N LYS A 150 -9.37 16.10 46.60
CA LYS A 150 -9.13 14.78 47.21
C LYS A 150 -9.15 13.62 46.20
N ASN A 151 -8.84 13.90 44.94
CA ASN A 151 -8.77 12.92 43.87
C ASN A 151 -7.32 12.73 43.39
N ILE A 152 -7.02 11.54 42.89
CA ILE A 152 -5.74 11.27 42.24
C ILE A 152 -5.71 12.02 40.93
N PHE A 153 -4.65 12.80 40.72
CA PHE A 153 -4.42 13.51 39.49
C PHE A 153 -3.12 13.00 38.84
N PHE A 154 -3.26 12.35 37.69
CA PHE A 154 -2.11 12.04 36.85
C PHE A 154 -1.88 13.20 35.90
N HIS A 155 -0.75 13.88 36.06
CA HIS A 155 -0.39 14.99 35.20
C HIS A 155 0.55 14.51 34.12
N ASP A 156 -0.03 14.38 32.92
CA ASP A 156 0.52 13.62 31.81
C ASP A 156 1.94 14.04 31.40
N PHE A 157 2.20 15.29 30.97
CA PHE A 157 3.55 15.70 30.53
C PHE A 157 3.90 17.13 30.97
N GLN A 158 5.04 17.28 31.66
CA GLN A 158 5.67 18.55 31.99
C GLN A 158 7.00 18.69 31.27
N TYR A 159 7.17 19.80 30.57
CA TYR A 159 8.45 20.16 29.99
C TYR A 159 9.24 21.03 30.96
N ASP A 160 10.39 20.54 31.40
CA ASP A 160 11.38 21.30 32.14
C ASP A 160 12.34 21.97 31.15
N SER A 161 12.12 23.26 30.89
CA SER A 161 12.93 24.04 29.96
C SER A 161 14.39 24.22 30.41
N ALA A 162 14.67 24.11 31.71
CA ALA A 162 16.04 24.25 32.22
C ALA A 162 16.90 23.01 31.93
N ASN A 163 16.28 21.83 31.94
CA ASN A 163 16.97 20.54 31.73
C ASN A 163 16.66 19.91 30.36
N ASN A 164 15.80 20.55 29.56
CA ASN A 164 15.29 20.04 28.28
C ASN A 164 14.74 18.61 28.40
N LYS A 165 14.03 18.32 29.49
CA LYS A 165 13.47 16.99 29.79
C LYS A 165 11.96 17.04 29.96
N VAL A 166 11.31 15.96 29.58
CA VAL A 166 9.88 15.76 29.80
C VAL A 166 9.71 14.82 30.98
N TYR A 167 8.79 15.14 31.88
CA TYR A 167 8.48 14.33 33.05
C TYR A 167 6.98 14.16 33.19
N MET A 168 6.57 13.11 33.89
CA MET A 168 5.16 12.86 34.23
C MET A 168 5.05 12.80 35.75
N ASP A 169 4.06 13.47 36.33
CA ASP A 169 3.91 13.53 37.78
C ASP A 169 2.55 12.95 38.19
N ILE A 170 2.56 12.05 39.16
CA ILE A 170 1.36 11.46 39.75
C ILE A 170 1.17 12.10 41.12
N TYR A 171 0.05 12.80 41.30
CA TYR A 171 -0.32 13.48 42.54
C TYR A 171 -1.37 12.65 43.26
N VAL A 172 -1.04 12.16 44.46
CA VAL A 172 -1.88 11.27 45.23
C VAL A 172 -2.12 11.82 46.62
N PRO A 173 -3.38 12.08 47.02
CA PRO A 173 -3.71 12.49 48.38
C PRO A 173 -3.52 11.33 49.38
N ILE A 174 -2.91 11.62 50.51
CA ILE A 174 -2.68 10.68 51.61
C ILE A 174 -3.67 10.96 52.74
N GLY A 175 -4.21 9.89 53.36
CA GLY A 175 -5.05 9.99 54.57
C GLY A 175 -6.57 9.93 54.33
N LEU A 176 -7.03 9.76 53.08
CA LEU A 176 -8.46 9.78 52.75
C LEU A 176 -9.32 8.73 53.46
N ARG A 177 -8.78 7.54 53.76
CA ARG A 177 -9.50 6.47 54.49
C ARG A 177 -9.82 6.81 55.95
N GLN A 178 -9.07 7.73 56.57
CA GLN A 178 -9.25 8.14 57.97
C GLN A 178 -10.06 9.45 58.08
N GLN A 179 -10.70 9.88 56.99
CA GLN A 179 -11.38 11.18 56.84
C GLN A 179 -10.51 12.43 57.12
N HIS A 180 -9.20 12.26 57.32
CA HIS A 180 -8.25 13.33 57.52
C HIS A 180 -7.24 13.35 56.38
N PHE A 181 -7.28 14.41 55.57
CA PHE A 181 -6.23 14.68 54.60
C PHE A 181 -4.92 14.98 55.36
N LEU A 182 -3.85 14.28 55.01
CA LEU A 182 -2.54 14.44 55.67
C LEU A 182 -1.55 15.22 54.80
N ALA A 183 -1.40 14.80 53.54
CA ALA A 183 -0.37 15.29 52.63
C ALA A 183 -0.68 14.89 51.18
N VAL A 184 0.08 15.43 50.23
CA VAL A 184 0.10 14.95 48.84
C VAL A 184 1.43 14.25 48.57
N LEU A 185 1.36 13.02 48.07
CA LEU A 185 2.49 12.30 47.49
C LEU A 185 2.61 12.67 46.02
N VAL A 186 3.79 13.08 45.58
CA VAL A 186 4.09 13.36 44.19
C VAL A 186 5.16 12.38 43.72
N LEU A 187 4.79 11.50 42.80
CA LEU A 187 5.71 10.54 42.17
C LEU A 187 6.04 11.02 40.77
N ARG A 188 7.32 11.25 40.50
CA ARG A 188 7.82 11.68 39.20
C ARG A 188 8.34 10.49 38.41
N VAL A 189 7.84 10.35 37.19
CA VAL A 189 8.22 9.33 36.22
C VAL A 189 9.00 9.99 35.09
N ASN A 190 10.11 9.37 34.69
CA ASN A 190 10.81 9.74 33.47
C ASN A 190 10.26 8.90 32.29
N PRO A 191 9.59 9.49 31.29
CA PRO A 191 9.06 8.76 30.14
C PRO A 191 10.15 8.09 29.30
N GLU A 192 11.40 8.53 29.38
CA GLU A 192 12.50 7.91 28.62
C GLU A 192 12.83 6.48 29.07
N ASP A 193 12.50 6.13 30.32
CA ASP A 193 12.91 4.85 30.91
C ASP A 193 12.04 3.67 30.38
N GLU A 194 10.73 3.89 30.22
CA GLU A 194 9.78 2.83 29.84
C GLU A 194 8.81 3.24 28.72
N LEU A 195 8.21 4.44 28.79
CA LEU A 195 7.16 4.87 27.86
C LEU A 195 7.69 5.11 26.43
N PHE A 196 8.77 5.85 26.26
CA PHE A 196 9.32 6.12 24.93
C PHE A 196 9.88 4.88 24.24
N PRO A 197 10.59 3.96 24.93
CA PRO A 197 10.92 2.65 24.37
C PRO A 197 9.68 1.89 23.88
N LEU A 198 8.58 1.88 24.65
CA LEU A 198 7.32 1.23 24.26
C LEU A 198 6.70 1.86 23.01
N ILE A 199 6.75 3.18 22.88
CA ILE A 199 6.27 3.91 21.69
C ILE A 199 7.16 3.58 20.48
N ASN A 200 8.48 3.70 20.62
CA ASN A 200 9.42 3.67 19.49
C ASN A 200 9.76 2.26 18.97
N TRP A 201 9.58 1.21 19.78
CA TRP A 201 9.94 -0.14 19.38
C TRP A 201 9.03 -0.67 18.25
N TRP A 202 9.59 -0.98 17.09
CA TRP A 202 8.88 -1.66 16.00
C TRP A 202 9.86 -2.49 15.14
N PRO A 203 9.65 -3.81 14.96
CA PRO A 203 10.67 -4.67 14.38
C PRO A 203 10.71 -4.75 12.82
N LEU A 204 9.66 -4.31 12.11
CA LEU A 204 9.42 -4.72 10.72
C LEU A 204 9.67 -3.69 9.60
N ALA A 205 9.77 -2.38 9.87
CA ALA A 205 9.82 -1.35 8.83
C ALA A 205 10.87 -0.27 9.12
N THR A 206 11.36 0.39 8.07
CA THR A 206 12.45 1.37 8.11
C THR A 206 11.96 2.83 8.18
N THR A 207 10.78 3.12 7.64
CA THR A 207 10.15 4.46 7.69
C THR A 207 9.00 4.56 8.67
N ASN A 208 8.78 3.52 9.47
CA ASN A 208 7.75 3.53 10.50
C ASN A 208 8.03 4.61 11.54
N GLU A 209 6.97 5.30 11.94
CA GLU A 209 7.02 6.17 13.11
C GLU A 209 5.77 5.94 13.93
N THR A 210 5.97 5.84 15.24
CA THR A 210 4.89 5.81 16.21
C THR A 210 5.10 6.95 17.20
N PHE A 211 4.04 7.71 17.48
CA PHE A 211 4.10 8.82 18.41
C PHE A 211 2.74 9.09 19.04
N ILE A 212 2.75 9.73 20.22
CA ILE A 212 1.54 10.13 20.90
C ILE A 212 1.26 11.61 20.60
N VAL A 213 -0.02 11.95 20.45
CA VAL A 213 -0.48 13.33 20.38
C VAL A 213 -1.64 13.59 21.34
N TYR A 214 -1.79 14.84 21.78
CA TYR A 214 -2.99 15.30 22.47
C TYR A 214 -3.29 16.76 22.11
N ARG A 215 -4.54 17.18 22.39
CA ARG A 215 -5.00 18.54 22.18
C ARG A 215 -4.74 19.39 23.42
N GLU A 216 -4.13 20.56 23.23
CA GLU A 216 -3.98 21.58 24.26
C GLU A 216 -4.44 22.93 23.69
N GLY A 217 -5.66 23.34 24.04
CA GLY A 217 -6.31 24.51 23.44
C GLY A 217 -6.45 24.36 21.91
N ASP A 218 -5.82 25.27 21.17
CA ASP A 218 -5.82 25.31 19.69
C ASP A 218 -4.56 24.70 19.06
N SER A 219 -3.79 23.94 19.86
CA SER A 219 -2.56 23.31 19.42
C SER A 219 -2.59 21.79 19.61
N VAL A 220 -1.92 21.09 18.69
CA VAL A 220 -1.56 19.68 18.82
C VAL A 220 -0.19 19.60 19.44
N VAL A 221 -0.08 18.83 20.50
CA VAL A 221 1.18 18.55 21.20
C VAL A 221 1.63 17.15 20.82
N PHE A 222 2.89 17.03 20.40
CA PHE A 222 3.54 15.76 20.06
C PHE A 222 4.41 15.30 21.22
N ILE A 223 4.25 14.03 21.58
CA ILE A 223 4.98 13.35 22.66
C ILE A 223 5.63 12.10 22.07
N SER A 224 6.83 12.28 21.54
CA SER A 224 7.85 11.27 21.24
C SER A 224 8.91 11.93 20.34
N ASN A 225 10.11 11.36 20.31
CA ASN A 225 11.10 11.71 19.30
C ASN A 225 10.63 11.18 17.93
N GLN A 226 10.27 12.08 17.02
CA GLN A 226 10.08 11.73 15.61
C GLN A 226 11.44 11.33 15.01
N HIS A 227 11.48 10.14 14.41
CA HIS A 227 12.69 9.44 13.98
C HIS A 227 13.53 10.26 12.99
N PHE A 228 12.87 11.10 12.16
CA PHE A 228 13.55 11.86 11.11
C PHE A 228 13.70 13.37 11.39
N LEU A 229 13.44 13.87 12.60
CA LEU A 229 13.76 15.26 12.94
C LEU A 229 15.24 15.43 13.29
N SER A 230 15.92 16.38 12.63
CA SER A 230 17.35 16.67 12.84
C SER A 230 17.69 17.17 14.24
N VAL A 231 16.69 17.66 14.98
CA VAL A 231 16.78 18.00 16.40
C VAL A 231 15.74 17.16 17.12
N ARG A 232 16.18 16.23 17.97
CA ARG A 232 15.32 15.46 18.87
C ARG A 232 14.59 16.43 19.81
N LYS A 233 13.41 16.88 19.40
CA LYS A 233 12.49 17.64 20.25
C LYS A 233 11.44 16.66 20.74
N THR A 234 11.61 16.21 21.98
CA THR A 234 10.65 15.36 22.70
C THR A 234 9.26 16.00 22.81
N PHE A 235 9.21 17.32 22.67
CA PHE A 235 8.00 18.13 22.77
C PHE A 235 7.96 19.17 21.65
N TYR A 236 6.94 19.11 20.79
CA TYR A 236 6.70 20.10 19.74
C TYR A 236 5.20 20.39 19.61
N ARG A 237 4.87 21.66 19.34
CA ARG A 237 3.49 22.15 19.21
C ARG A 237 3.23 22.63 17.79
N ARG A 238 2.07 22.31 17.25
CA ARG A 238 1.60 22.82 15.96
C ARG A 238 0.16 23.29 16.06
N THR A 239 -0.15 24.43 15.44
CA THR A 239 -1.51 24.97 15.36
C THR A 239 -2.41 24.03 14.56
N ILE A 240 -3.65 23.87 15.01
CA ILE A 240 -4.69 23.13 14.29
C ILE A 240 -5.15 23.95 13.07
N ALA A 241 -4.36 23.92 11.98
CA ALA A 241 -4.70 24.60 10.73
C ALA A 241 -4.66 23.67 9.51
N ASP A 242 -3.92 22.55 9.60
CA ASP A 242 -3.61 21.66 8.49
C ASP A 242 -4.31 20.30 8.67
N THR A 243 -5.49 20.13 8.09
CA THR A 243 -6.32 18.93 8.25
C THR A 243 -5.77 17.69 7.52
N LEU A 244 -4.72 17.83 6.72
CA LEU A 244 -4.09 16.70 6.01
C LEU A 244 -3.15 15.90 6.92
N LEU A 245 -2.72 16.48 8.04
CA LEU A 245 -1.91 15.79 9.03
C LEU A 245 -2.74 14.77 9.82
N PRO A 246 -2.34 13.48 9.86
CA PRO A 246 -3.00 12.48 10.71
C PRO A 246 -3.11 12.90 12.18
N ALA A 247 -2.11 13.63 12.69
CA ALA A 247 -2.11 14.20 14.03
C ALA A 247 -3.24 15.20 14.30
N ILE A 248 -3.60 16.01 13.30
CA ILE A 248 -4.70 16.97 13.41
C ILE A 248 -6.03 16.23 13.32
N LYS A 249 -6.17 15.24 12.43
CA LYS A 249 -7.36 14.38 12.37
C LYS A 249 -7.62 13.70 13.73
N ALA A 250 -6.58 13.16 14.36
CA ALA A 250 -6.66 12.50 15.66
C ALA A 250 -7.24 13.39 16.76
N VAL A 251 -6.69 14.60 16.95
CA VAL A 251 -7.18 15.53 17.98
C VAL A 251 -8.57 16.11 17.69
N LEU A 252 -9.04 15.99 16.44
CA LEU A 252 -10.41 16.32 16.03
C LEU A 252 -11.38 15.14 16.24
N GLY A 253 -10.91 14.03 16.79
CA GLY A 253 -11.72 12.87 17.16
C GLY A 253 -11.78 11.76 16.11
N PHE A 254 -10.96 11.82 15.06
CA PHE A 254 -10.88 10.72 14.09
C PHE A 254 -10.14 9.52 14.69
N GLU A 255 -10.71 8.33 14.54
CA GLU A 255 -10.11 7.04 14.90
C GLU A 255 -10.21 6.08 13.70
N GLY A 256 -9.16 5.29 13.49
CA GLY A 256 -9.06 4.33 12.40
C GLY A 256 -7.95 4.62 11.40
N GLU A 257 -8.05 3.96 10.25
CA GLU A 257 -7.08 4.00 9.16
C GLU A 257 -7.29 5.26 8.32
N THR A 258 -6.22 6.01 8.05
CA THR A 258 -6.27 7.21 7.22
C THR A 258 -4.98 7.38 6.42
N GLU A 259 -5.13 8.01 5.27
CA GLU A 259 -4.00 8.58 4.55
C GLU A 259 -3.82 10.06 4.92
N GLY A 260 -2.62 10.56 4.71
CA GLY A 260 -2.31 11.96 4.92
C GLY A 260 -0.89 12.29 4.51
N THR A 261 -0.50 13.51 4.81
CA THR A 261 0.86 13.98 4.59
C THR A 261 1.55 14.08 5.93
N ASP A 262 2.80 13.66 6.03
CA ASP A 262 3.59 13.84 7.23
C ASP A 262 4.22 15.23 7.33
N TYR A 263 4.96 15.49 8.41
CA TYR A 263 5.66 16.76 8.62
C TYR A 263 6.78 17.02 7.59
N ARG A 264 7.22 16.01 6.85
CA ARG A 264 8.22 16.11 5.77
C ARG A 264 7.56 16.38 4.41
N GLY A 265 6.23 16.46 4.34
CA GLY A 265 5.51 16.62 3.08
C GLY A 265 5.34 15.31 2.29
N LYS A 266 5.67 14.15 2.89
CA LYS A 266 5.52 12.84 2.23
C LYS A 266 4.15 12.24 2.48
N GLN A 267 3.63 11.50 1.49
CA GLN A 267 2.41 10.73 1.65
C GLN A 267 2.66 9.54 2.58
N VAL A 268 1.76 9.35 3.54
CA VAL A 268 1.86 8.30 4.55
C VAL A 268 0.52 7.60 4.71
N LEU A 269 0.61 6.31 4.97
CA LEU A 269 -0.49 5.54 5.53
C LEU A 269 -0.37 5.61 7.05
N ALA A 270 -1.46 5.96 7.73
CA ALA A 270 -1.49 6.14 9.17
C ALA A 270 -2.67 5.39 9.79
N SER A 271 -2.49 4.94 11.03
CA SER A 271 -3.56 4.44 11.88
C SER A 271 -3.59 5.27 13.15
N VAL A 272 -4.79 5.70 13.52
CA VAL A 272 -5.05 6.54 14.69
C VAL A 272 -5.90 5.76 15.68
N HIS A 273 -5.42 5.64 16.92
CA HIS A 273 -6.15 4.99 18.00
C HIS A 273 -6.12 5.85 19.24
N ARG A 274 -7.26 5.97 19.93
CA ARG A 274 -7.30 6.63 21.23
C ARG A 274 -6.69 5.72 22.30
N ILE A 275 -5.91 6.30 23.21
CA ILE A 275 -5.41 5.57 24.39
C ILE A 275 -6.48 5.68 25.49
N PRO A 276 -7.05 4.56 25.96
CA PRO A 276 -8.11 4.56 26.97
C PRO A 276 -7.75 5.36 28.23
N ASN A 277 -8.75 5.97 28.86
CA ASN A 277 -8.62 6.73 30.12
C ASN A 277 -7.58 7.87 30.09
N SER A 278 -7.31 8.41 28.90
CA SER A 278 -6.39 9.52 28.67
C SER A 278 -6.93 10.46 27.56
N PRO A 279 -6.38 11.69 27.46
CA PRO A 279 -6.62 12.57 26.32
C PRO A 279 -5.72 12.24 25.11
N TRP A 280 -4.98 11.14 25.16
CA TRP A 280 -3.94 10.81 24.18
C TRP A 280 -4.48 10.01 23.00
N TYR A 281 -3.89 10.27 21.84
CA TYR A 281 -4.04 9.47 20.63
C TYR A 281 -2.68 8.92 20.23
N LEU A 282 -2.62 7.63 19.96
CA LEU A 282 -1.47 6.99 19.36
C LEU A 282 -1.61 7.02 17.84
N ILE A 283 -0.55 7.41 17.16
CA ILE A 283 -0.48 7.43 15.71
C ILE A 283 0.70 6.57 15.30
N ALA A 284 0.41 5.52 14.53
CA ALA A 284 1.41 4.76 13.81
C ALA A 284 1.31 5.14 12.33
N LYS A 285 2.44 5.39 11.67
CA LYS A 285 2.47 5.69 10.24
C LYS A 285 3.64 5.01 9.53
N ILE A 286 3.52 4.87 8.22
CA ILE A 286 4.54 4.36 7.31
C ILE A 286 4.50 5.15 5.99
N ASP A 287 5.65 5.38 5.36
CA ASP A 287 5.72 6.06 4.07
C ASP A 287 5.03 5.20 2.99
N THR A 288 4.20 5.81 2.15
CA THR A 288 3.50 5.06 1.07
C THR A 288 4.48 4.45 0.07
N ASP A 289 5.66 5.05 -0.09
CA ASP A 289 6.70 4.52 -0.97
C ASP A 289 7.28 3.20 -0.45
N GLU A 290 7.41 3.03 0.88
CA GLU A 290 7.82 1.75 1.49
C GLU A 290 6.70 0.71 1.36
N VAL A 291 5.44 1.11 1.61
CA VAL A 291 4.26 0.24 1.45
C VAL A 291 4.19 -0.38 0.05
N PHE A 292 4.49 0.41 -0.99
CA PHE A 292 4.39 -0.03 -2.38
C PHE A 292 5.74 -0.40 -3.02
N GLN A 293 6.82 -0.48 -2.24
CA GLN A 293 8.16 -0.78 -2.78
C GLN A 293 8.17 -2.12 -3.55
N ASP A 294 7.59 -3.17 -2.96
CA ASP A 294 7.46 -4.49 -3.59
C ASP A 294 6.56 -4.46 -4.83
N LEU A 295 5.49 -3.66 -4.80
CA LEU A 295 4.58 -3.50 -5.93
C LEU A 295 5.29 -2.83 -7.12
N TYR A 296 6.18 -1.87 -6.87
CA TYR A 296 6.97 -1.25 -7.93
C TYR A 296 7.91 -2.23 -8.63
N TYR A 297 8.48 -3.19 -7.89
CA TYR A 297 9.27 -4.28 -8.48
C TYR A 297 8.39 -5.22 -9.32
N ARG A 298 7.25 -5.65 -8.77
CA ARG A 298 6.28 -6.51 -9.47
C ARG A 298 5.70 -5.85 -10.73
N ARG A 299 5.51 -4.53 -10.73
CA ARG A 299 5.05 -3.76 -11.90
C ARG A 299 5.93 -4.01 -13.12
N THR A 300 7.25 -4.00 -12.95
CA THR A 300 8.19 -4.25 -14.05
C THR A 300 8.04 -5.66 -14.62
N ILE A 301 7.86 -6.66 -13.74
CA ILE A 301 7.61 -8.06 -14.16
C ILE A 301 6.28 -8.16 -14.93
N ILE A 302 5.21 -7.51 -14.46
CA ILE A 302 3.91 -7.49 -15.14
C ILE A 302 4.03 -6.87 -16.54
N ILE A 303 4.75 -5.76 -16.67
CA ILE A 303 4.96 -5.09 -17.97
C ILE A 303 5.76 -5.98 -18.93
N ILE A 304 6.88 -6.56 -18.46
CA ILE A 304 7.70 -7.46 -19.28
C ILE A 304 6.90 -8.71 -19.69
N GLY A 305 6.16 -9.30 -18.75
CA GLY A 305 5.29 -10.45 -19.02
C GLY A 305 4.21 -10.14 -20.06
N ALA A 306 3.51 -9.01 -19.91
CA ALA A 306 2.52 -8.56 -20.89
C ALA A 306 3.16 -8.33 -22.27
N PHE A 307 4.34 -7.72 -22.33
CA PHE A 307 5.08 -7.50 -23.58
C PHE A 307 5.48 -8.81 -24.25
N LEU A 308 6.02 -9.77 -23.50
CA LEU A 308 6.38 -11.10 -24.01
C LEU A 308 5.14 -11.87 -24.51
N LEU A 309 4.01 -11.78 -23.80
CA LEU A 309 2.75 -12.39 -24.23
C LEU A 309 2.22 -11.79 -25.54
N ILE A 310 2.35 -10.47 -25.72
CA ILE A 310 1.96 -9.80 -26.98
C ILE A 310 2.85 -10.27 -28.13
N ILE A 311 4.18 -10.34 -27.92
CA ILE A 311 5.11 -10.84 -28.94
C ILE A 311 4.81 -12.30 -29.28
N ALA A 312 4.63 -13.16 -28.28
CA ALA A 312 4.30 -14.57 -28.47
C ALA A 312 2.99 -14.73 -29.24
N SER A 313 1.93 -14.02 -28.84
CA SER A 313 0.63 -14.06 -29.50
C SER A 313 0.71 -13.60 -30.96
N THR A 314 1.44 -12.52 -31.22
CA THR A 314 1.64 -11.99 -32.58
C THR A 314 2.48 -12.95 -33.43
N GLY A 315 3.53 -13.54 -32.84
CA GLY A 315 4.40 -14.51 -33.49
C GLY A 315 3.65 -15.79 -33.87
N THR A 316 2.88 -16.37 -32.94
CA THR A 316 2.04 -17.55 -33.19
C THR A 316 1.04 -17.28 -34.30
N LEU A 317 0.39 -16.11 -34.29
CA LEU A 317 -0.54 -15.72 -35.34
C LEU A 317 0.17 -15.58 -36.70
N GLY A 318 1.36 -14.95 -36.73
CA GLY A 318 2.18 -14.82 -37.93
C GLY A 318 2.57 -16.18 -38.52
N VAL A 319 2.99 -17.12 -37.68
CA VAL A 319 3.31 -18.50 -38.09
C VAL A 319 2.08 -19.22 -38.66
N LEU A 320 0.91 -19.11 -38.02
CA LEU A 320 -0.34 -19.70 -38.51
C LEU A 320 -0.73 -19.14 -39.89
N LEU A 321 -0.61 -17.82 -40.09
CA LEU A 321 -0.89 -17.18 -41.38
C LEU A 321 0.09 -17.60 -42.45
N TYR A 322 1.37 -17.72 -42.11
CA TYR A 322 2.41 -18.20 -43.02
C TYR A 322 2.14 -19.64 -43.48
N TYR A 323 1.81 -20.55 -42.55
CA TYR A 323 1.43 -21.93 -42.90
C TYR A 323 0.18 -21.99 -43.78
N ARG A 324 -0.83 -21.16 -43.49
CA ARG A 324 -2.06 -21.08 -44.31
C ARG A 324 -1.77 -20.59 -45.73
N GLN A 325 -0.97 -19.53 -45.88
CA GLN A 325 -0.58 -19.02 -47.20
C GLN A 325 0.23 -20.05 -47.98
N ARG A 326 1.18 -20.74 -47.33
CA ARG A 326 1.99 -21.78 -47.96
C ARG A 326 1.15 -22.95 -48.46
N ASN A 327 0.13 -23.36 -47.72
CA ASN A 327 -0.78 -24.43 -48.14
C ASN A 327 -1.66 -24.04 -49.32
N LEU A 328 -2.20 -22.81 -49.33
CA LEU A 328 -2.96 -22.29 -50.46
C LEU A 328 -2.10 -22.19 -51.72
N TYR A 329 -0.87 -21.70 -51.59
CA TYR A 329 0.07 -21.62 -52.71
C TYR A 329 0.39 -23.02 -53.28
N LYS A 330 0.62 -24.02 -52.41
CA LYS A 330 0.80 -25.42 -52.84
C LYS A 330 -0.43 -25.97 -53.56
N GLN A 331 -1.64 -25.63 -53.14
CA GLN A 331 -2.87 -26.06 -53.81
C GLN A 331 -3.00 -25.44 -55.20
N GLN A 332 -2.68 -24.16 -55.35
CA GLN A 332 -2.67 -23.49 -56.66
C GLN A 332 -1.67 -24.14 -57.62
N LEU A 333 -0.44 -24.38 -57.16
CA LEU A 333 0.57 -25.08 -57.97
C LEU A 333 0.11 -26.49 -58.38
N LYS A 334 -0.54 -27.24 -57.47
CA LYS A 334 -1.11 -28.55 -57.82
C LYS A 334 -2.22 -28.43 -58.86
N ALA A 335 -3.15 -27.50 -58.69
CA ALA A 335 -4.24 -27.27 -59.63
C ALA A 335 -3.71 -26.90 -61.02
N GLU A 336 -2.71 -26.01 -61.10
CA GLU A 336 -2.06 -25.61 -62.34
C GLU A 336 -1.35 -26.78 -63.02
N SER A 337 -0.60 -27.58 -62.25
CA SER A 337 0.06 -28.76 -62.80
C SER A 337 -0.93 -29.81 -63.31
N THR A 338 -2.08 -29.95 -62.64
CA THR A 338 -3.15 -30.88 -63.06
C THR A 338 -3.82 -30.38 -64.33
N LEU A 339 -4.16 -29.09 -64.40
CA LEU A 339 -4.71 -28.46 -65.59
C LEU A 339 -3.76 -28.61 -66.79
N ARG A 340 -2.47 -28.39 -66.57
CA ARG A 340 -1.45 -28.53 -67.61
C ARG A 340 -1.35 -29.97 -68.12
N LYS A 341 -1.33 -30.96 -67.23
CA LYS A 341 -1.35 -32.38 -67.62
C LYS A 341 -2.61 -32.73 -68.41
N THR A 342 -3.78 -32.33 -67.93
CA THR A 342 -5.04 -32.57 -68.65
C THR A 342 -5.05 -31.88 -70.02
N TYR A 343 -4.47 -30.69 -70.14
CA TYR A 343 -4.35 -29.99 -71.41
C TYR A 343 -3.37 -30.69 -72.37
N GLU A 344 -2.24 -31.19 -71.88
CA GLU A 344 -1.26 -31.95 -72.66
C GLU A 344 -1.82 -33.31 -73.11
N GLU A 345 -2.53 -34.03 -72.24
CA GLU A 345 -3.25 -35.27 -72.58
C GLU A 345 -4.33 -35.01 -73.63
N PHE A 346 -5.18 -33.99 -73.44
CA PHE A 346 -6.21 -33.60 -74.40
C PHE A 346 -5.64 -33.24 -75.76
N ARG A 347 -4.54 -32.45 -75.80
CA ARG A 347 -3.83 -32.17 -77.04
C ARG A 347 -3.31 -33.45 -77.68
N THR A 348 -2.64 -34.30 -76.91
CA THR A 348 -2.07 -35.54 -77.43
C THR A 348 -3.16 -36.43 -78.04
N THR A 349 -4.30 -36.60 -77.37
CA THR A 349 -5.46 -37.33 -77.89
C THR A 349 -6.03 -36.70 -79.16
N LEU A 350 -6.25 -35.38 -79.18
CA LEU A 350 -6.79 -34.70 -80.37
C LEU A 350 -5.89 -34.85 -81.60
N TYR A 351 -4.58 -34.73 -81.41
CA TYR A 351 -3.60 -34.78 -82.49
C TYR A 351 -3.15 -36.21 -82.86
N SER A 352 -3.49 -37.22 -82.05
CA SER A 352 -3.23 -38.65 -82.37
C SER A 352 -4.39 -39.36 -83.06
N ILE A 353 -5.60 -38.79 -83.04
CA ILE A 353 -6.75 -39.32 -83.78
C ILE A 353 -6.51 -39.20 -85.28
N GLY A 354 -6.64 -40.32 -86.00
CA GLY A 354 -6.47 -40.40 -87.46
C GLY A 354 -7.59 -39.77 -88.28
N ASP A 355 -8.72 -39.44 -87.64
CA ASP A 355 -9.87 -38.77 -88.26
C ASP A 355 -9.79 -37.24 -88.06
N GLY A 356 -10.40 -36.48 -88.96
CA GLY A 356 -10.52 -35.03 -88.83
C GLY A 356 -11.50 -34.65 -87.71
N VAL A 357 -11.00 -34.07 -86.62
CA VAL A 357 -11.81 -33.57 -85.50
C VAL A 357 -11.87 -32.04 -85.51
N ILE A 358 -13.10 -31.51 -85.56
CA ILE A 358 -13.40 -30.08 -85.49
C ILE A 358 -14.23 -29.83 -84.23
N ILE A 359 -13.78 -28.92 -83.37
CA ILE A 359 -14.49 -28.51 -82.15
C ILE A 359 -15.05 -27.12 -82.37
N THR A 360 -16.35 -26.94 -82.15
CA THR A 360 -17.03 -25.65 -82.25
C THR A 360 -17.49 -25.14 -80.87
N ASP A 361 -17.79 -23.84 -80.79
CA ASP A 361 -18.54 -23.28 -79.67
C ASP A 361 -20.05 -23.52 -79.83
N ALA A 362 -20.83 -23.07 -78.84
CA ALA A 362 -22.29 -23.19 -78.84
C ALA A 362 -22.98 -22.38 -79.97
N ALA A 363 -22.27 -21.45 -80.62
CA ALA A 363 -22.76 -20.66 -81.76
C ALA A 363 -22.30 -21.25 -83.11
N GLY A 364 -21.59 -22.38 -83.11
CA GLY A 364 -21.11 -23.05 -84.31
C GLY A 364 -19.78 -22.53 -84.86
N ASN A 365 -19.10 -21.59 -84.18
CA ASN A 365 -17.80 -21.12 -84.60
C ASN A 365 -16.71 -22.13 -84.25
N ILE A 366 -15.77 -22.37 -85.15
CA ILE A 366 -14.66 -23.30 -84.92
C ILE A 366 -13.75 -22.75 -83.82
N ARG A 367 -13.59 -23.54 -82.74
CA ARG A 367 -12.70 -23.27 -81.61
C ARG A 367 -11.36 -23.97 -81.74
N ASN A 368 -11.33 -25.17 -82.30
CA ASN A 368 -10.11 -25.94 -82.47
C ASN A 368 -10.26 -26.98 -83.59
N MET A 369 -9.17 -27.31 -84.28
CA MET A 369 -9.09 -28.38 -85.28
C MET A 369 -7.83 -29.20 -85.03
N ASN A 370 -7.90 -30.53 -85.21
CA ASN A 370 -6.69 -31.35 -85.22
C ASN A 370 -6.00 -31.30 -86.59
N SER A 371 -4.76 -31.76 -86.66
CA SER A 371 -3.93 -31.67 -87.88
C SER A 371 -4.53 -32.41 -89.09
N VAL A 372 -5.33 -33.45 -88.87
CA VAL A 372 -6.06 -34.15 -89.93
C VAL A 372 -7.22 -33.30 -90.46
N ALA A 373 -8.01 -32.69 -89.58
CA ALA A 373 -9.10 -31.78 -89.97
C ALA A 373 -8.57 -30.55 -90.72
N GLU A 374 -7.45 -29.98 -90.27
CA GLU A 374 -6.77 -28.87 -90.97
C GLU A 374 -6.42 -29.28 -92.41
N LYS A 375 -5.76 -30.43 -92.60
CA LYS A 375 -5.40 -30.94 -93.93
C LYS A 375 -6.62 -31.22 -94.80
N LEU A 376 -7.65 -31.87 -94.26
CA LEU A 376 -8.89 -32.16 -94.98
C LEU A 376 -9.65 -30.89 -95.37
N SER A 377 -9.67 -29.88 -94.50
CA SER A 377 -10.34 -28.60 -94.78
C SER A 377 -9.65 -27.82 -95.90
N VAL A 378 -8.31 -27.83 -95.93
CA VAL A 378 -7.51 -27.24 -97.02
C VAL A 378 -7.80 -27.98 -98.34
N TYR A 379 -7.81 -29.32 -98.32
CA TYR A 379 -8.12 -30.13 -99.50
C TYR A 379 -9.56 -29.90 -100.01
N ALA A 380 -10.52 -29.72 -99.10
CA ALA A 380 -11.92 -29.43 -99.44
C ALA A 380 -12.09 -28.05 -100.08
N VAL A 381 -11.33 -27.04 -99.60
CA VAL A 381 -11.31 -25.70 -100.21
C VAL A 381 -10.69 -25.75 -101.61
N GLU A 382 -9.56 -26.45 -101.79
CA GLU A 382 -8.93 -26.63 -103.10
C GLU A 382 -9.82 -27.39 -104.09
N LEU A 383 -10.53 -28.42 -103.65
CA LEU A 383 -11.49 -29.17 -104.46
C LEU A 383 -12.72 -28.33 -104.86
N ASN A 384 -13.21 -27.44 -103.99
CA ASN A 384 -14.29 -26.52 -104.35
C ASN A 384 -13.84 -25.48 -105.37
N VAL A 385 -12.62 -24.97 -105.25
CA VAL A 385 -12.01 -24.07 -106.26
C VAL A 385 -11.85 -24.79 -107.61
N GLN A 386 -11.50 -26.08 -107.63
CA GLN A 386 -11.47 -26.86 -108.87
C GLN A 386 -12.86 -27.18 -109.44
N LYS A 387 -13.86 -27.46 -108.59
CA LYS A 387 -15.26 -27.70 -109.04
C LYS A 387 -15.89 -26.45 -109.66
N ASP A 388 -15.64 -25.28 -109.08
CA ASP A 388 -16.10 -24.02 -109.68
C ASP A 388 -15.39 -23.71 -110.99
N ARG A 389 -14.10 -24.10 -111.15
CA ARG A 389 -13.44 -24.07 -112.47
C ARG A 389 -14.07 -25.00 -113.50
N PHE A 390 -14.52 -26.19 -113.11
CA PHE A 390 -15.19 -27.13 -114.04
C PHE A 390 -16.61 -26.67 -114.43
N LYS A 391 -17.33 -25.95 -113.56
CA LYS A 391 -18.63 -25.35 -113.91
C LYS A 391 -18.53 -24.19 -114.92
N CYS A 392 -17.39 -23.52 -115.00
CA CYS A 392 -17.14 -22.46 -116.00
C CYS A 392 -16.76 -22.97 -117.41
N HIS A 393 -16.77 -24.28 -117.68
CA HIS A 393 -16.50 -24.86 -119.01
C HIS A 393 -17.70 -25.62 -119.61
N LEU A 394 -18.89 -25.47 -119.03
CA LEU A 394 -20.12 -26.14 -119.50
C LEU A 394 -21.28 -25.17 -119.80
N ASN A 395 -20.98 -23.91 -120.12
CA ASN A 395 -21.94 -22.98 -120.73
C ASN A 395 -21.37 -22.37 -122.00
#